data_AF-A0A7V6Q1T2-F1
#
_entry.id   AF-A0A7V6Q1T2-F1
#
_cell.length_a   1.000
_cell.length_b   1.000
_cell.length_c   1.000
_cell.angle_alpha   90.00
_cell.angle_beta   90.00
_cell.angle_gamma   90.00
#
_symmetry.space_group_name_H-M   'P 1'
#
loop_
_entity.id
_entity.type
_entity.pdbx_description
1 polymer ?
#
loop_
_entity_poly.entity_id
_entity_poly.type
_entity_poly.pdbx_seq_one_letter_code
_entity_poly.pdbx_strand_id
1 'polypeptide(L)'
;MRKWGVILLTAVLVALILSPFASTHPDGLEKVAENLAFADKSETLMARFSPMPDYAVRGISDGKISTAMAGVIGTVITFFAVFGLMKALSPGRR
;
A
#
# COMPACT_ATOMS: atom_id res chain seq x y z
N MET A 1 18.48 4.04 -16.35
CA MET A 1 18.57 3.31 -15.06
C MET A 1 18.74 4.23 -13.86
N ARG A 2 19.81 5.05 -13.77
CA ARG A 2 20.13 5.87 -12.58
C ARG A 2 18.97 6.77 -12.08
N LYS A 3 18.25 7.46 -12.98
CA LYS A 3 17.11 8.33 -12.62
C LYS A 3 15.95 7.56 -11.97
N TRP A 4 15.61 6.39 -12.51
CA TRP A 4 14.55 5.52 -11.98
C TRP A 4 14.89 4.96 -10.59
N GLY A 5 16.16 4.61 -10.38
CA GLY A 5 16.65 4.17 -9.06
C GLY A 5 16.52 5.26 -7.99
N VAL A 6 16.84 6.52 -8.32
CA VAL A 6 16.67 7.65 -7.39
C VAL A 6 15.19 7.87 -7.06
N ILE A 7 14.31 7.83 -8.06
CA ILE A 7 12.85 7.98 -7.84
C ILE A 7 12.32 6.88 -6.91
N LEU A 8 12.68 5.62 -7.18
CA LEU A 8 12.26 4.50 -6.35
C LEU A 8 12.79 4.63 -4.92
N LEU A 9 14.07 4.98 -4.74
CA LEU A 9 14.67 5.16 -3.43
C LEU A 9 13.93 6.24 -2.63
N THR A 10 13.66 7.40 -3.25
CA THR A 10 12.91 8.47 -2.59
C THR A 10 11.51 8.02 -2.20
N ALA A 11 10.80 7.30 -3.07
CA ALA A 11 9.46 6.78 -2.78
C ALA A 11 9.48 5.78 -1.60
N VAL A 12 10.45 4.87 -1.57
CA VAL A 12 10.63 3.91 -0.47
C VAL A 12 10.95 4.62 0.84
N LEU A 13 11.81 5.64 0.83
CA LEU A 13 12.12 6.42 2.03
C LEU A 13 10.88 7.15 2.56
N VAL A 14 10.08 7.74 1.66
CA VAL A 14 8.82 8.39 2.02
C VAL A 14 7.85 7.38 2.65
N ALA A 15 7.67 6.20 2.03
CA ALA A 15 6.81 5.15 2.56
C ALA A 15 7.31 4.65 3.93
N LEU A 16 8.61 4.39 4.07
CA LEU A 16 9.17 3.89 5.31
C LEU A 16 9.05 4.89 6.46
N ILE A 17 9.27 6.19 6.20
CA ILE A 17 9.34 7.22 7.25
C ILE A 17 7.96 7.79 7.56
N LEU A 18 7.10 8.03 6.56
CA LEU A 18 5.82 8.72 6.78
C LEU A 18 4.66 7.77 7.11
N SER A 19 4.64 6.54 6.58
CA SER A 19 3.55 5.59 6.85
C SER A 19 3.34 5.23 8.34
N PRO A 20 4.38 5.13 9.20
CA PRO A 20 4.21 4.98 10.66
C PRO A 20 3.39 6.07 11.34
N PHE A 21 3.30 7.25 10.72
CA PHE A 21 2.60 8.43 11.24
C PHE A 21 1.23 8.64 10.56
N ALA A 22 0.73 7.63 9.84
CA ALA A 22 -0.62 7.66 9.31
C ALA A 22 -1.66 7.86 10.43
N SER A 23 -2.69 8.64 10.14
CA SER A 23 -3.78 8.90 11.10
C SER A 23 -4.46 7.60 11.50
N THR A 24 -4.77 7.47 12.79
CA THR A 24 -5.56 6.36 13.34
C THR A 24 -7.06 6.61 13.31
N HIS A 25 -7.51 7.77 12.82
CA HIS A 25 -8.93 8.11 12.73
C HIS A 25 -9.55 7.50 11.48
N PRO A 26 -10.84 7.11 11.54
CA PRO A 26 -11.54 6.56 10.38
C PRO A 26 -11.54 7.58 9.25
N ASP A 27 -11.33 7.08 8.03
CA ASP A 27 -11.40 7.93 6.85
C ASP A 27 -12.85 8.34 6.54
N GLY A 28 -13.05 9.16 5.49
CA GLY A 28 -14.40 9.63 5.14
C GLY A 28 -15.35 8.49 4.75
N LEU A 29 -14.86 7.41 4.16
CA LEU A 29 -15.67 6.27 3.74
C LEU A 29 -16.08 5.43 4.95
N GLU A 30 -15.10 5.12 5.82
CA GLU A 30 -15.33 4.43 7.08
C GLU A 30 -16.27 5.23 7.97
N LYS A 31 -16.07 6.55 8.07
CA LYS A 31 -16.92 7.38 8.94
C LYS A 31 -18.37 7.45 8.47
N VAL A 32 -18.59 7.50 7.15
CA VAL A 32 -19.94 7.41 6.57
C VAL A 32 -20.54 6.03 6.81
N ALA A 33 -19.74 4.97 6.67
CA ALA A 33 -20.19 3.60 6.91
C ALA A 33 -20.57 3.35 8.38
N GLU A 34 -19.82 3.90 9.34
CA GLU A 34 -20.17 3.91 10.76
C GLU A 34 -21.48 4.68 11.00
N ASN A 35 -21.58 5.91 10.49
CA ASN A 35 -22.75 6.77 10.71
C ASN A 35 -24.06 6.17 10.16
N LEU A 36 -23.97 5.44 9.05
CA LEU A 36 -25.11 4.78 8.41
C LEU A 36 -25.25 3.30 8.82
N ALA A 37 -24.49 2.84 9.83
CA ALA A 37 -24.54 1.50 10.40
C ALA A 37 -24.44 0.37 9.36
N PHE A 38 -23.58 0.54 8.35
CA PHE A 38 -23.28 -0.51 7.36
C PHE A 38 -21.81 -0.91 7.32
N ALA A 39 -20.98 -0.42 8.25
CA ALA A 39 -19.58 -0.80 8.37
C ALA A 39 -19.39 -2.33 8.39
N ASP A 40 -20.24 -3.09 9.09
CA ASP A 40 -20.15 -4.56 9.16
C ASP A 40 -20.32 -5.27 7.81
N LYS A 41 -20.88 -4.59 6.79
CA LYS A 41 -20.98 -5.14 5.44
C LYS A 41 -19.64 -5.14 4.70
N SER A 42 -18.64 -4.38 5.17
CA SER A 42 -17.30 -4.35 4.59
C SER A 42 -16.48 -5.59 4.95
N GLU A 43 -16.82 -6.26 6.06
CA GLU A 43 -16.23 -7.52 6.55
C GLU A 43 -16.62 -8.74 5.70
N THR A 44 -16.53 -8.61 4.39
CA THR A 44 -16.71 -9.72 3.46
C THR A 44 -15.54 -10.70 3.55
N LEU A 45 -15.78 -11.95 3.15
CA LEU A 45 -14.70 -12.95 3.03
C LEU A 45 -13.53 -12.44 2.18
N MET A 46 -13.78 -11.65 1.14
CA MET A 46 -12.72 -11.08 0.30
C MET A 46 -11.82 -10.10 1.06
N ALA A 47 -12.37 -9.31 1.99
CA ALA A 47 -11.58 -8.43 2.85
C ALA A 47 -10.65 -9.26 3.77
N ARG A 48 -11.14 -10.38 4.30
CA ARG A 48 -10.34 -11.31 5.13
C ARG A 48 -9.25 -12.05 4.36
N PHE A 49 -9.45 -12.27 3.06
CA PHE A 49 -8.43 -12.84 2.16
C PHE A 49 -7.46 -11.80 1.59
N SER A 50 -7.61 -10.51 1.95
CA SER A 50 -6.65 -9.49 1.56
C SER A 50 -5.24 -9.87 2.04
N PRO A 51 -4.19 -9.68 1.21
CA PRO A 51 -2.82 -9.98 1.61
C PRO A 51 -2.32 -9.15 2.81
N MET A 52 -2.79 -7.90 2.93
CA MET A 52 -2.40 -6.94 3.96
C MET A 52 -3.64 -6.11 4.39
N PRO A 53 -4.60 -6.71 5.12
CA PRO A 53 -5.75 -5.98 5.64
C PRO A 53 -5.29 -4.90 6.63
N ASP A 54 -5.90 -3.71 6.59
CA ASP A 54 -5.57 -2.58 7.47
C ASP A 54 -4.07 -2.21 7.50
N TYR A 55 -3.37 -2.45 6.38
CA TYR A 55 -1.91 -2.27 6.29
C TYR A 55 -1.11 -3.11 7.30
N ALA A 56 -1.68 -4.24 7.73
CA ALA A 56 -1.07 -5.19 8.65
C ALA A 56 -0.18 -6.21 7.92
N VAL A 57 1.03 -6.42 8.42
CA VAL A 57 1.98 -7.44 7.97
C VAL A 57 2.00 -8.56 9.01
N ARG A 58 1.59 -9.77 8.59
CA ARG A 58 1.55 -10.95 9.46
C ARG A 58 2.93 -11.21 10.07
N GLY A 59 2.99 -11.34 11.40
CA GLY A 59 4.22 -11.58 12.14
C GLY A 59 4.89 -10.33 12.72
N ILE A 60 4.38 -9.13 12.46
CA ILE A 60 4.85 -7.88 13.09
C ILE A 60 3.79 -7.40 14.09
N SER A 61 4.17 -7.34 15.37
CA SER A 61 3.26 -6.90 16.45
C SER A 61 3.19 -5.38 16.61
N ASP A 62 4.24 -4.66 16.21
CA ASP A 62 4.25 -3.20 16.26
C ASP A 62 3.50 -2.63 15.06
N GLY A 63 2.34 -2.01 15.31
CA GLY A 63 1.48 -1.45 14.28
C GLY A 63 2.19 -0.40 13.42
N LYS A 64 3.08 0.41 13.99
CA LYS A 64 3.82 1.45 13.23
C LYS A 64 4.81 0.82 12.26
N ILE A 65 5.54 -0.19 12.74
CA ILE A 65 6.51 -0.93 11.91
C ILE A 65 5.77 -1.72 10.83
N SER A 66 4.63 -2.32 11.19
CA SER A 66 3.76 -3.03 10.25
C SER A 66 3.29 -2.13 9.11
N THR A 67 2.73 -0.95 9.43
CA THR A 67 2.26 0.01 8.43
C THR A 67 3.40 0.52 7.54
N ALA A 68 4.60 0.74 8.11
CA ALA A 68 5.80 1.09 7.34
C ALA A 68 6.17 0.00 6.33
N MET A 69 6.17 -1.26 6.77
CA MET A 69 6.49 -2.41 5.93
C MET A 69 5.45 -2.62 4.84
N ALA A 70 4.16 -2.49 5.16
CA ALA A 70 3.09 -2.55 4.17
C ALA A 70 3.28 -1.45 3.09
N GLY A 71 3.63 -0.23 3.49
CA GLY A 71 3.93 0.87 2.56
C GLY A 71 5.13 0.58 1.66
N VAL A 72 6.22 0.05 2.21
CA VAL A 72 7.41 -0.32 1.43
C VAL A 72 7.11 -1.45 0.45
N ILE A 73 6.46 -2.52 0.90
CA ILE A 73 6.09 -3.67 0.08
C ILE A 73 5.19 -3.22 -1.08
N GLY A 74 4.13 -2.46 -0.79
CA GLY A 74 3.21 -1.94 -1.80
C GLY A 74 3.89 -1.04 -2.83
N THR A 75 4.81 -0.17 -2.38
CA THR A 75 5.58 0.71 -3.26
C THR A 75 6.47 -0.09 -4.23
N VAL A 76 7.19 -1.09 -3.70
CA VAL A 76 8.09 -1.94 -4.49
C VAL A 76 7.30 -2.77 -5.50
N ILE A 77 6.20 -3.39 -5.08
CA ILE A 77 5.34 -4.20 -5.96
C ILE A 77 4.80 -3.33 -7.10
N THR A 78 4.23 -2.17 -6.77
CA THR A 78 3.66 -1.25 -7.76
C THR A 78 4.70 -0.80 -8.77
N PHE A 79 5.90 -0.42 -8.30
CA PHE A 79 6.99 0.00 -9.18
C PHE A 79 7.36 -1.09 -10.18
N PHE A 80 7.59 -2.31 -9.72
CA PHE A 80 8.00 -3.41 -10.61
C PHE A 80 6.87 -3.86 -11.53
N ALA A 81 5.61 -3.85 -11.07
CA ALA A 81 4.46 -4.17 -11.91
C ALA A 81 4.33 -3.17 -13.06
N VAL A 82 4.37 -1.87 -12.77
CA VAL A 82 4.23 -0.82 -13.79
C VAL A 82 5.46 -0.75 -14.69
N PHE A 83 6.66 -0.83 -14.12
CA PHE A 83 7.91 -0.83 -14.91
C PHE A 83 8.01 -2.06 -15.83
N GLY A 84 7.61 -3.23 -15.33
CA GLY A 84 7.53 -4.46 -16.11
C GLY A 84 6.51 -4.35 -17.25
N LEU A 85 5.31 -3.85 -16.94
CA LEU A 85 4.26 -3.62 -17.93
C LEU A 85 4.71 -2.62 -19.01
N MET A 86 5.32 -1.50 -18.61
CA MET A 86 5.88 -0.51 -19.54
C MET A 86 6.92 -1.15 -20.46
N LYS A 87 7.81 -1.99 -19.94
CA LYS A 87 8.81 -2.68 -20.75
C LYS A 87 8.18 -3.69 -21.72
N ALA A 88 7.14 -4.40 -21.29
CA ALA A 88 6.41 -5.36 -22.11
C ALA A 88 5.63 -4.69 -23.25
N LEU A 89 5.04 -3.52 -22.98
CA LEU A 89 4.24 -2.77 -23.94
C LEU A 89 5.07 -1.79 -24.79
N SER A 90 6.31 -1.49 -24.40
CA SER A 90 7.17 -0.58 -25.15
C SER A 90 7.39 -1.17 -26.55
N PRO A 91 6.92 -0.51 -27.62
CA PRO A 91 7.16 -0.99 -28.97
C PRO A 91 8.66 -1.13 -29.18
N GLY A 92 9.09 -2.28 -29.69
CA GLY A 92 10.48 -2.56 -29.99
C GLY A 92 11.04 -1.39 -30.78
N ARG A 93 12.04 -0.73 -30.21
CA ARG A 93 12.71 0.43 -30.80
C ARG A 93 13.41 -0.06 -32.06
N ARG A 94 12.68 -0.07 -33.19
CA ARG A 94 13.24 -0.20 -34.54
C ARG A 94 13.92 1.12 -34.90
#